data_AF-W1YB27-F1
#
_entry.id   AF-W1YB27-F1
#
_cell.length_a   1.000
_cell.length_b   1.000
_cell.length_c   1.000
_cell.angle_alpha   90.00
_cell.angle_beta   90.00
_cell.angle_gamma   90.00
#
_symmetry.space_group_name_H-M   'P 1'
#
loop_
_entity.id
_entity.type
_entity.pdbx_description
1 polymer ?
#
loop_
_entity_poly.entity_id
_entity_poly.type
_entity_poly.pdbx_seq_one_letter_code
_entity_poly.pdbx_strand_id
1 'polypeptide(L)'
;PVSGKQALFVNEGFTTRIVDVSEKESEALLGFLFAHITKPEFQVRWRWQPNDIAIWDNRVTQHYANADYLPQRRIMHRATILGDKPFYRAG
;
A
#
# COMPACT_ATOMS: atom_id res chain seq x y z
N PRO A 1 -6.54 13.36 -4.35
CA PRO A 1 -7.26 14.66 -4.19
C PRO A 1 -6.49 15.90 -4.68
N VAL A 2 -5.16 15.99 -4.48
CA VAL A 2 -4.38 17.20 -4.82
C VAL A 2 -3.80 17.14 -6.23
N SER A 3 -2.98 16.12 -6.52
CA SER A 3 -2.21 16.03 -7.78
C SER A 3 -3.03 15.64 -9.01
N GLY A 4 -4.25 15.11 -8.82
CA GLY A 4 -5.09 14.58 -9.89
C GLY A 4 -4.58 13.28 -10.55
N LYS A 5 -3.41 12.76 -10.14
CA LYS A 5 -2.88 11.50 -10.67
C LYS A 5 -3.75 10.31 -10.23
N GLN A 6 -3.98 9.39 -11.17
CA GLN A 6 -4.64 8.12 -10.89
C GLN A 6 -3.66 7.13 -10.23
N ALA A 7 -4.15 6.33 -9.30
CA ALA A 7 -3.38 5.29 -8.62
C ALA A 7 -4.26 4.06 -8.36
N LEU A 8 -3.66 2.88 -8.35
CA LEU A 8 -4.33 1.67 -7.86
C LEU A 8 -4.59 1.80 -6.36
N PHE A 9 -5.85 1.59 -5.96
CA PHE A 9 -6.28 1.75 -4.56
C PHE A 9 -6.89 0.46 -3.97
N VAL A 10 -6.32 -0.68 -4.37
CA VAL A 10 -6.53 -1.98 -3.73
C VAL A 10 -5.26 -2.38 -2.99
N ASN A 11 -5.36 -3.15 -1.91
CA ASN A 11 -4.21 -3.69 -1.19
C ASN A 11 -4.54 -5.06 -0.59
N GLU A 12 -3.55 -5.95 -0.55
CA GLU A 12 -3.74 -7.35 -0.14
C GLU A 12 -4.15 -7.49 1.33
N GLY A 13 -3.76 -6.54 2.19
CA GLY A 13 -4.09 -6.60 3.61
C GLY A 13 -5.57 -6.36 3.95
N PHE A 14 -6.33 -5.68 3.07
CA PHE A 14 -7.71 -5.27 3.37
C PHE A 14 -8.72 -5.48 2.23
N THR A 15 -8.30 -5.46 0.97
CA THR A 15 -9.24 -5.60 -0.15
C THR A 15 -9.66 -7.06 -0.31
N THR A 16 -10.95 -7.34 -0.11
CA THR A 16 -11.49 -8.70 -0.16
C THR A 16 -12.13 -9.07 -1.51
N ARG A 17 -12.79 -8.11 -2.17
CA ARG A 17 -13.54 -8.35 -3.42
C ARG A 17 -13.68 -7.07 -4.24
N ILE A 18 -13.63 -7.19 -5.57
CA ILE A 18 -14.09 -6.17 -6.51
C ILE A 18 -15.58 -6.39 -6.74
N VAL A 19 -16.41 -5.45 -6.27
CA VAL A 19 -17.85 -5.70 -6.16
C VAL A 19 -18.59 -5.75 -7.50
N ASP A 20 -18.05 -5.05 -8.50
CA ASP A 20 -18.67 -4.81 -9.81
C ASP A 20 -18.40 -5.91 -10.86
N VAL A 21 -17.74 -7.00 -10.46
CA VAL A 21 -17.46 -8.19 -11.31
C VAL A 21 -17.93 -9.46 -10.60
N SER A 22 -17.91 -10.61 -11.29
CA SER A 22 -18.18 -11.89 -10.63
C SER A 22 -17.10 -12.24 -9.61
N GLU A 23 -17.39 -13.18 -8.69
CA GLU A 23 -16.42 -13.61 -7.69
C GLU A 23 -15.13 -14.17 -8.30
N LYS A 24 -15.25 -15.05 -9.30
CA LYS A 24 -14.08 -15.62 -10.00
C LYS A 24 -13.26 -14.57 -10.75
N GLU A 25 -13.93 -13.59 -11.36
CA GLU A 25 -13.22 -12.46 -12.00
C GLU A 25 -12.51 -11.59 -10.97
N SER A 26 -13.16 -11.32 -9.82
CA SER A 26 -12.55 -10.58 -8.72
C SER A 26 -11.30 -11.29 -8.20
N GLU A 27 -11.36 -12.60 -7.96
CA GLU A 27 -10.21 -13.39 -7.52
C GLU A 27 -9.05 -13.31 -8.51
N ALA A 28 -9.33 -13.49 -9.81
CA ALA A 28 -8.31 -13.43 -10.85
C ALA A 28 -7.67 -12.03 -10.95
N LEU A 29 -8.49 -10.98 -10.93
CA LEU A 29 -8.03 -9.59 -11.02
C LEU A 29 -7.25 -9.18 -9.77
N LEU A 30 -7.74 -9.48 -8.57
CA LEU A 30 -7.04 -9.17 -7.33
C LEU A 30 -5.73 -9.94 -7.22
N GLY A 31 -5.71 -11.24 -7.56
CA GLY A 31 -4.48 -12.03 -7.60
C GLY A 31 -3.44 -11.42 -8.54
N PHE A 32 -3.87 -10.98 -9.73
CA PHE A 32 -3.00 -10.25 -10.66
C PHE A 32 -2.50 -8.92 -10.06
N LEU A 33 -3.40 -8.10 -9.50
CA LEU A 33 -3.06 -6.77 -8.98
C LEU A 33 -2.12 -6.85 -7.77
N PHE A 34 -2.36 -7.81 -6.86
CA PHE A 34 -1.48 -8.05 -5.71
C PHE A 34 -0.10 -8.50 -6.16
N ALA A 35 0.00 -9.40 -7.14
CA ALA A 35 1.30 -9.74 -7.73
C ALA A 35 1.95 -8.54 -8.45
N HIS A 36 1.17 -7.75 -9.19
CA HIS A 36 1.66 -6.62 -9.99
C HIS A 36 2.35 -5.54 -9.17
N ILE A 37 1.79 -5.18 -8.01
CA ILE A 37 2.38 -4.16 -7.12
C ILE A 37 3.71 -4.62 -6.48
N THR A 38 4.02 -5.92 -6.52
CA THR A 38 5.30 -6.45 -5.99
C THR A 38 6.49 -6.25 -6.93
N LYS A 39 6.26 -5.75 -8.16
CA LYS A 39 7.34 -5.45 -9.12
C LYS A 39 8.36 -4.45 -8.54
N PRO A 40 9.68 -4.74 -8.59
CA PRO A 40 10.71 -3.87 -8.01
C PRO A 40 10.72 -2.43 -8.56
N GLU A 41 10.31 -2.23 -9.81
CA GLU A 41 10.29 -0.92 -10.47
C GLU A 41 9.30 0.07 -9.83
N PHE A 42 8.34 -0.42 -9.03
CA PHE A 42 7.36 0.41 -8.32
C PHE A 42 7.77 0.72 -6.88
N GLN A 43 8.94 0.24 -6.44
CA GLN A 43 9.30 0.21 -5.03
C GLN A 43 10.58 0.95 -4.72
N VAL A 44 10.66 1.40 -3.47
CA VAL A 44 11.89 1.82 -2.81
C VAL A 44 12.04 1.00 -1.53
N ARG A 45 13.24 0.49 -1.26
CA ARG A 45 13.53 -0.29 -0.05
C ARG A 45 14.47 0.49 0.86
N TRP A 46 14.06 0.68 2.11
CA TRP A 46 14.83 1.43 3.11
C TRP A 46 15.43 0.51 4.18
N ARG A 47 16.71 0.73 4.52
CA ARG A 47 17.38 0.08 5.65
C ARG A 47 17.54 1.07 6.79
N TRP A 48 16.66 0.94 7.77
CA TRP A 48 16.59 1.82 8.94
C TRP A 48 17.91 1.92 9.71
N GLN A 49 18.27 3.14 10.09
CA GLN A 49 19.21 3.45 11.17
C GLN A 49 18.48 4.13 12.34
N PRO A 50 19.06 4.13 13.56
CA PRO A 50 18.48 4.85 14.69
C PRO A 50 18.27 6.33 14.36
N ASN A 51 17.09 6.86 14.74
CA ASN A 51 16.66 8.24 14.53
C ASN A 51 16.31 8.63 13.08
N ASP A 52 16.31 7.69 12.14
CA ASP A 52 15.73 7.91 10.81
C ASP A 52 14.24 8.25 10.89
N ILE A 53 13.78 9.10 9.97
CA ILE A 53 12.37 9.46 9.80
C ILE A 53 11.96 9.14 8.36
N ALA A 54 10.80 8.49 8.21
CA ALA A 54 10.14 8.35 6.91
C ALA A 54 8.79 9.07 6.94
N ILE A 55 8.51 9.81 5.86
CA ILE A 55 7.23 10.45 5.60
C ILE A 55 6.78 10.00 4.22
N TRP A 56 5.55 9.51 4.10
CA TRP A 56 5.01 9.03 2.84
C TRP A 56 3.55 9.44 2.66
N ASP A 57 3.09 9.44 1.41
CA ASP A 57 1.70 9.71 1.07
C ASP A 57 0.87 8.42 1.05
N ASN A 58 0.19 8.14 2.16
CA ASN A 58 -0.64 6.95 2.30
C ASN A 58 -1.87 6.91 1.36
N ARG A 59 -2.12 7.97 0.58
CA ARG A 59 -3.23 8.02 -0.39
C ARG A 59 -2.92 7.22 -1.66
N VAL A 60 -1.64 6.98 -1.96
CA VAL A 60 -1.21 6.39 -3.25
C VAL A 60 -0.08 5.37 -3.13
N THR A 61 0.28 4.95 -1.91
CA THR A 61 1.37 4.00 -1.68
C THR A 61 0.92 2.84 -0.80
N GLN A 62 1.55 1.68 -1.01
CA GLN A 62 1.53 0.56 -0.07
C GLN A 62 2.90 0.41 0.57
N HIS A 63 2.97 -0.23 1.73
CA HIS A 63 4.23 -0.51 2.41
C HIS A 63 4.21 -1.89 3.06
N TYR A 64 5.39 -2.50 3.14
CA TYR A 64 5.60 -3.79 3.78
C TYR A 64 6.74 -3.66 4.79
N ALA A 65 6.54 -4.18 6.00
CA ALA A 65 7.57 -4.22 7.03
C ALA A 65 8.05 -5.67 7.20
N ASN A 66 9.32 -5.92 6.89
CA ASN A 66 9.91 -7.24 7.08
C ASN A 66 9.83 -7.68 8.55
N ALA A 67 9.53 -8.96 8.77
CA ALA A 67 9.55 -9.62 10.07
C ALA A 67 10.77 -10.55 10.20
N ASP A 68 11.96 -10.06 9.86
CA ASP A 68 13.21 -10.82 9.72
C ASP A 68 14.20 -10.64 10.89
N TYR A 69 13.76 -10.02 11.99
CA TYR A 69 14.62 -9.63 13.12
C TYR A 69 14.31 -10.38 14.43
N LEU A 70 13.37 -11.31 14.45
CA LEU A 70 13.08 -12.06 15.68
C LEU A 70 14.28 -12.96 16.08
N PRO A 71 14.60 -13.10 17.38
CA PRO A 71 13.84 -12.62 18.56
C PRO A 71 14.22 -11.20 19.02
N GLN A 72 14.98 -10.43 18.23
CA GLN A 72 15.40 -9.09 18.62
C GLN A 72 14.22 -8.11 18.70
N ARG A 73 14.39 -7.05 19.49
CA ARG A 73 13.36 -6.03 19.74
C ARG A 73 13.46 -4.89 18.72
N ARG A 74 12.33 -4.48 18.15
CA ARG A 74 12.19 -3.30 17.29
C ARG A 74 11.10 -2.37 17.85
N ILE A 75 11.40 -1.08 18.02
CA ILE A 75 10.45 -0.05 18.49
C ILE A 75 10.37 1.06 17.45
N MET A 76 9.16 1.47 17.09
CA MET A 76 8.89 2.60 16.20
C MET A 76 7.84 3.51 16.84
N HIS A 77 7.98 4.82 16.66
CA HIS A 77 6.90 5.77 16.94
C HIS A 77 6.26 6.19 15.63
N ARG A 78 4.93 6.26 15.58
CA ARG A 78 4.17 6.61 14.38
C ARG A 78 3.12 7.67 14.71
N ALA A 79 3.13 8.75 13.92
CA ALA A 79 2.03 9.69 13.85
C ALA A 79 1.28 9.45 12.54
N THR A 80 -0.03 9.22 12.61
CA THR A 80 -0.88 9.05 11.44
C THR A 80 -1.67 10.32 11.20
N ILE A 81 -1.51 10.92 10.03
CA ILE A 81 -2.27 12.09 9.60
C ILE A 81 -3.63 11.61 9.07
N LEU A 82 -4.72 12.21 9.54
CA LEU A 82 -6.06 11.92 9.04
C LEU A 82 -6.17 12.31 7.57
N GLY A 83 -6.96 11.55 6.80
CA GLY A 83 -7.28 11.83 5.41
C GLY A 83 -8.79 11.94 5.18
N ASP A 84 -9.16 12.36 3.98
CA ASP A 84 -10.55 12.45 3.52
C ASP A 84 -11.01 11.18 2.78
N LYS A 85 -12.29 11.15 2.40
CA LYS A 85 -12.89 10.05 1.63
C LYS A 85 -12.18 9.87 0.27
N PRO A 86 -11.69 8.66 -0.07
CA PRO A 86 -11.18 8.36 -1.41
C PRO A 86 -12.27 8.47 -2.48
N PHE A 87 -11.90 8.94 -3.67
CA PHE A 87 -12.80 9.06 -4.82
C PHE A 87 -12.07 8.83 -6.14
N TYR A 88 -12.83 8.53 -7.18
CA TYR A 88 -12.37 8.48 -8.58
C TYR A 88 -12.95 9.67 -9.35
N ARG A 89 -12.12 10.33 -10.15
CA ARG A 89 -12.53 11.35 -11.13
C ARG A 89 -11.89 10.98 -12.46
N ALA A 90 -12.68 10.83 -13.52
CA ALA A 90 -12.16 10.53 -14.85
C ALA A 90 -11.14 11.59 -15.30
N GLY A 91 -10.14 11.14 -16.05
CA GLY A 91 -9.07 11.97 -16.62
C GLY A 91 -9.55 12.83 -17.77
#